data_AF-A0A7V3EKB8-F1
#
_entry.id   AF-A0A7V3EKB8-F1
#
_cell.length_a   1.000
_cell.length_b   1.000
_cell.length_c   1.000
_cell.angle_alpha   90.00
_cell.angle_beta   90.00
_cell.angle_gamma   90.00
#
_symmetry.space_group_name_H-M   'P 1'
#
loop_
_entity.id
_entity.type
_entity.pdbx_description
1 polymer ?
#
loop_
_entity_poly.entity_id
_entity_poly.type
_entity_poly.pdbx_seq_one_letter_code
_entity_poly.pdbx_strand_id
1 'polypeptide(L)'
;MKQPNVSGKEIGLDTASEKSPLQGSPADPSSKGLTLACAEAQALFPAYLEEGLTPDLLRAVETHLQDCAPCNRELHKLRQEEDLIVEALRELRPSDSYRGRVAAMCAQMHARASEMAESIPESRWAVFRYALGFVAVSTFVLIWMGGGRSTWQEQWPGLEIFLQEARPLFWVNVLVFVLSLLLLLEGRLLARIESYLLSRLSHTLSAPPTRLEIVLFETVGVLGVFACLVFHYLFVTA
;
A
#
# COMPACT_ATOMS: atom_id res chain seq x y z
N MET A 1 5.00 45.82 -7.44
CA MET A 1 4.93 44.36 -7.22
C MET A 1 5.42 43.67 -8.47
N LYS A 2 6.56 42.99 -8.40
CA LYS A 2 7.33 42.47 -9.54
C LYS A 2 6.96 40.99 -9.71
N GLN A 3 6.33 40.63 -10.82
CA GLN A 3 6.03 39.23 -11.13
C GLN A 3 7.35 38.47 -11.40
N PRO A 4 7.54 37.25 -10.88
CA PRO A 4 8.69 36.42 -11.22
C PRO A 4 8.54 35.90 -12.66
N ASN A 5 9.51 36.25 -13.49
CA ASN A 5 9.71 35.75 -14.84
C ASN A 5 10.16 34.28 -14.76
N VAL A 6 9.23 33.35 -14.93
CA VAL A 6 9.53 31.91 -15.01
C VAL A 6 9.92 31.61 -16.45
N SER A 7 11.22 31.65 -16.71
CA SER A 7 11.85 31.24 -17.96
C SER A 7 11.54 29.75 -18.19
N GLY A 8 10.66 29.48 -19.15
CA GLY A 8 10.37 28.14 -19.64
C GLY A 8 11.63 27.48 -20.18
N LYS A 9 12.17 26.53 -19.43
CA LYS A 9 13.21 25.62 -19.89
C LYS A 9 12.49 24.44 -20.52
N GLU A 10 12.48 24.39 -21.84
CA GLU A 10 12.00 23.25 -22.63
C GLU A 10 12.77 22.01 -22.20
N ILE A 11 12.09 21.09 -21.52
CA ILE A 11 12.62 19.78 -21.21
C ILE A 11 12.44 18.96 -22.49
N GLY A 12 13.52 18.83 -23.26
CA GLY A 12 13.62 17.88 -24.36
C GLY A 12 13.37 16.48 -23.82
N LEU A 13 12.19 15.94 -24.14
CA LEU A 13 11.81 14.57 -23.86
C LEU A 13 12.48 13.69 -24.92
N ASP A 14 13.78 13.46 -24.76
CA ASP A 14 14.51 12.47 -25.54
C ASP A 14 13.98 11.09 -25.17
N THR A 15 13.21 10.50 -26.08
CA THR A 15 12.77 9.11 -26.06
C THR A 15 13.98 8.21 -26.29
N ALA A 16 14.78 8.01 -25.24
CA ALA A 16 15.80 6.99 -25.20
C ALA A 16 15.12 5.62 -25.27
N SER A 17 15.24 5.00 -26.44
CA SER A 17 14.97 3.59 -26.70
C SER A 17 15.91 2.75 -25.83
N GLU A 18 15.47 2.44 -24.62
CA GLU A 18 16.19 1.62 -23.66
C GLU A 18 16.02 0.15 -24.06
N LYS A 19 17.04 -0.38 -24.74
CA LYS A 19 17.21 -1.82 -24.95
C LYS A 19 17.40 -2.49 -23.59
N SER A 20 16.33 -3.09 -23.07
CA SER A 20 16.37 -3.98 -21.91
C SER A 20 17.43 -5.08 -22.11
N PRO A 21 18.42 -5.21 -21.21
CA PRO A 21 19.26 -6.38 -21.15
C PRO A 21 18.46 -7.48 -20.45
N LEU A 22 17.91 -8.41 -21.24
CA LEU A 22 17.38 -9.68 -20.76
C LEU A 22 18.52 -10.46 -20.08
N GLN A 23 18.61 -10.29 -18.77
CA GLN A 23 19.43 -11.11 -17.88
C GLN A 23 18.80 -12.51 -17.86
N GLY A 24 19.60 -13.48 -18.28
CA GLY A 24 19.20 -14.86 -18.51
C GLY A 24 18.56 -15.49 -17.28
N SER A 25 17.26 -15.79 -17.42
CA SER A 25 16.59 -16.80 -16.63
C SER A 25 17.19 -18.17 -16.99
N PRO A 26 17.59 -19.00 -16.01
CA PRO A 26 18.12 -20.33 -16.28
C PRO A 26 17.06 -21.13 -17.03
N ALA A 27 17.43 -21.55 -18.25
CA ALA A 27 16.62 -22.36 -19.13
C ALA A 27 16.15 -23.62 -18.38
N ASP A 28 14.85 -23.68 -18.12
CA ASP A 28 14.18 -24.87 -17.58
C ASP A 28 13.86 -25.80 -18.77
N PRO A 29 14.55 -26.95 -18.92
CA PRO A 29 14.44 -27.81 -20.10
C PRO A 29 13.24 -28.77 -19.95
N SER A 30 12.04 -28.23 -19.74
CA SER A 30 10.81 -29.02 -19.72
C SER A 30 9.67 -28.33 -20.47
N SER A 31 9.93 -27.91 -21.72
CA SER A 31 8.92 -27.58 -22.72
C SER A 31 8.25 -28.84 -23.28
N LYS A 32 7.79 -29.76 -22.40
CA LYS A 32 6.76 -30.71 -22.82
C LYS A 32 5.53 -29.87 -23.09
N GLY A 33 5.12 -29.76 -24.36
CA GLY A 33 4.01 -28.90 -24.77
C GLY A 33 2.83 -29.09 -23.82
N LEU A 34 2.55 -28.08 -23.01
CA LEU A 34 1.42 -28.10 -22.09
C LEU A 34 0.16 -28.08 -22.95
N THR A 35 -0.45 -29.24 -23.12
CA THR A 35 -1.80 -29.35 -23.67
C THR A 35 -2.78 -28.89 -22.59
N LEU A 36 -3.25 -27.65 -22.69
CA LEU A 36 -4.25 -27.10 -21.78
C LEU A 36 -5.62 -27.74 -22.04
N ALA A 37 -6.34 -28.09 -20.97
CA ALA A 37 -7.75 -28.44 -21.06
C ALA A 37 -8.60 -27.17 -21.30
N CYS A 38 -9.79 -27.30 -21.91
CA CYS A 38 -10.65 -26.16 -22.23
C CYS A 38 -11.00 -25.30 -21.00
N ALA A 39 -11.28 -25.93 -19.86
CA ALA A 39 -11.59 -25.22 -18.62
C ALA A 39 -10.41 -24.40 -18.09
N GLU A 40 -9.19 -24.92 -18.24
CA GLU A 40 -7.96 -24.22 -17.85
C GLU A 40 -7.70 -23.04 -18.79
N ALA A 41 -7.89 -23.24 -20.10
CA ALA A 41 -7.75 -22.16 -21.08
C ALA A 41 -8.77 -21.02 -20.83
N GLN A 42 -10.04 -21.35 -20.56
CA GLN A 42 -11.08 -20.37 -20.23
C GLN A 42 -10.76 -19.57 -18.97
N ALA A 43 -10.22 -20.21 -17.93
CA ALA A 43 -9.81 -19.53 -16.70
C ALA A 43 -8.69 -18.50 -16.95
N LEU A 44 -7.92 -18.63 -18.04
CA LEU A 44 -6.85 -17.72 -18.43
C LEU A 44 -7.31 -16.59 -19.37
N PHE A 45 -8.56 -16.58 -19.85
CA PHE A 45 -9.05 -15.56 -20.79
C PHE A 45 -8.96 -14.12 -20.26
N PRO A 46 -9.33 -13.81 -19.00
CA PRO A 46 -9.19 -12.44 -18.49
C PRO A 46 -7.75 -11.94 -18.53
N ALA A 47 -6.81 -12.77 -18.05
CA ALA A 47 -5.38 -12.44 -18.09
C ALA A 47 -4.81 -12.38 -19.51
N TYR A 48 -5.38 -13.14 -20.46
CA TYR A 48 -5.03 -13.07 -21.87
C TYR A 48 -5.46 -11.75 -22.53
N LEU A 49 -6.66 -11.26 -22.21
CA LEU A 49 -7.17 -9.98 -22.74
C LEU A 49 -6.38 -8.78 -22.19
N GLU A 50 -5.96 -8.85 -20.93
CA GLU A 50 -5.15 -7.80 -20.27
C GLU A 50 -3.65 -7.88 -20.57
N GLU A 51 -3.21 -8.75 -21.50
CA GLU A 51 -1.79 -9.01 -21.82
C GLU A 51 -0.92 -9.42 -20.59
N GLY A 52 -1.55 -9.94 -19.54
CA GLY A 52 -0.92 -10.27 -18.26
C GLY A 52 -0.34 -11.68 -18.14
N LEU A 53 -0.36 -12.49 -19.21
CA LEU A 53 0.11 -13.87 -19.19
C LEU A 53 1.64 -13.98 -19.34
N THR A 54 2.22 -15.01 -18.72
CA THR A 54 3.62 -15.37 -18.97
C THR A 54 3.80 -15.87 -20.41
N PRO A 55 4.99 -15.72 -21.03
CA PRO A 55 5.21 -16.11 -22.44
C PRO A 55 4.95 -17.59 -22.75
N ASP A 56 5.06 -18.48 -21.76
CA ASP A 56 4.77 -19.91 -21.93
C ASP A 56 3.27 -20.19 -21.89
N LEU A 57 2.53 -19.54 -20.98
CA LEU A 57 1.08 -19.66 -20.90
C LEU A 57 0.40 -19.00 -22.12
N LEU A 58 0.93 -17.86 -22.59
CA LEU A 58 0.45 -17.20 -23.80
C LEU A 58 0.50 -18.16 -24.99
N ARG A 59 1.66 -18.79 -25.23
CA ARG A 59 1.85 -19.78 -26.31
C ARG A 59 0.92 -20.99 -26.15
N ALA A 60 0.73 -21.48 -24.93
CA ALA A 60 -0.16 -22.62 -24.67
C ALA A 60 -1.63 -22.26 -24.95
N VAL A 61 -2.09 -21.07 -24.54
CA VAL A 61 -3.44 -20.57 -24.82
C VAL A 61 -3.63 -20.33 -26.32
N GLU A 62 -2.67 -19.70 -27.00
CA GLU A 62 -2.71 -19.50 -28.46
C GLU A 62 -2.80 -20.82 -29.22
N THR A 63 -2.01 -21.82 -28.82
CA THR A 63 -2.06 -23.16 -29.40
C THR A 63 -3.44 -23.79 -29.19
N HIS A 64 -3.98 -23.72 -27.97
CA HIS A 64 -5.33 -24.22 -27.67
C HIS A 64 -6.41 -23.52 -28.49
N LEU A 65 -6.31 -22.19 -28.68
CA LEU A 65 -7.29 -21.42 -29.47
C LEU A 65 -7.25 -21.73 -30.97
N GLN A 66 -6.09 -22.16 -31.50
CA GLN A 66 -5.97 -22.65 -32.87
C GLN A 66 -6.68 -24.01 -33.05
N ASP A 67 -6.57 -24.89 -32.05
CA ASP A 67 -7.12 -26.25 -32.11
C ASP A 67 -8.60 -26.32 -31.68
N CYS A 68 -9.06 -25.41 -30.82
CA CYS A 68 -10.35 -25.48 -30.15
C CYS A 68 -11.30 -24.33 -30.56
N ALA A 69 -12.08 -24.59 -31.62
CA ALA A 69 -13.10 -23.66 -32.14
C ALA A 69 -14.13 -23.13 -31.10
N PRO A 70 -14.65 -23.91 -30.13
CA PRO A 70 -15.60 -23.37 -29.14
C PRO A 70 -14.96 -22.34 -28.21
N CYS A 71 -13.74 -22.59 -27.72
CA CYS A 71 -12.97 -21.66 -26.89
C CYS A 71 -12.65 -20.36 -27.64
N ASN A 72 -12.30 -20.47 -28.92
CA ASN A 72 -12.05 -19.29 -29.77
C ASN A 72 -13.31 -18.43 -29.94
N ARG A 73 -14.49 -19.05 -30.15
CA ARG A 73 -15.76 -18.31 -30.22
C ARG A 73 -16.10 -17.58 -28.92
N GLU A 74 -15.82 -18.20 -27.78
CA GLU A 74 -16.05 -17.59 -26.47
C GLU A 74 -15.12 -16.40 -26.23
N LEU A 75 -13.82 -16.55 -26.54
CA LEU A 75 -12.87 -15.45 -26.49
C LEU A 75 -13.29 -14.28 -27.39
N HIS A 76 -13.79 -14.56 -28.60
CA HIS A 76 -14.33 -13.53 -29.49
C HIS A 76 -15.54 -12.79 -28.89
N LYS A 77 -16.43 -13.50 -28.16
CA LYS A 77 -17.54 -12.85 -27.46
C LYS A 77 -17.04 -11.93 -26.35
N LEU A 78 -16.08 -12.39 -25.55
CA LEU A 78 -15.48 -11.57 -24.48
C LEU A 78 -14.82 -10.31 -25.04
N ARG A 79 -14.10 -10.42 -26.17
CA ARG A 79 -13.54 -9.24 -26.87
C ARG A 79 -14.62 -8.26 -27.33
N GLN A 80 -15.74 -8.77 -27.87
CA GLN A 80 -16.84 -7.90 -28.27
C GLN A 80 -17.49 -7.20 -27.07
N GLU A 81 -17.64 -7.90 -25.94
CA GLU A 81 -18.14 -7.30 -24.70
C GLU A 81 -17.18 -6.24 -24.16
N GLU A 82 -15.87 -6.50 -24.20
CA GLU A 82 -14.82 -5.54 -23.83
C GLU A 82 -14.85 -4.31 -24.73
N ASP A 83 -14.95 -4.48 -26.05
CA ASP A 83 -15.05 -3.37 -27.01
C ASP A 83 -16.27 -2.48 -26.72
N LEU A 84 -17.41 -3.09 -26.37
CA LEU A 84 -18.63 -2.36 -25.98
C LEU A 84 -18.45 -1.58 -24.67
N ILE A 85 -17.77 -2.18 -23.68
CA ILE A 85 -17.44 -1.52 -22.42
C ILE A 85 -16.47 -0.36 -22.66
N VAL A 86 -15.43 -0.56 -23.47
CA VAL A 86 -14.43 0.46 -23.81
C VAL A 86 -15.09 1.63 -24.54
N GLU A 87 -15.98 1.37 -25.48
CA GLU A 87 -16.72 2.42 -26.19
C GLU A 87 -17.70 3.14 -25.25
N ALA A 88 -18.42 2.43 -24.39
CA ALA A 88 -19.30 3.05 -23.40
C ALA A 88 -18.52 3.90 -22.37
N LEU A 89 -17.33 3.45 -21.96
CA LEU A 89 -16.43 4.18 -21.06
C LEU A 89 -15.67 5.29 -21.79
N ARG A 90 -15.68 5.34 -23.12
CA ARG A 90 -15.01 6.38 -23.91
C ARG A 90 -15.57 7.76 -23.61
N GLU A 91 -16.88 7.87 -23.42
CA GLU A 91 -17.55 9.11 -23.02
C GLU A 91 -17.19 9.53 -21.59
N LEU A 92 -16.95 8.55 -20.71
CA LEU A 92 -16.50 8.78 -19.33
C LEU A 92 -14.99 9.02 -19.23
N ARG A 93 -14.23 8.79 -20.31
CA ARG A 93 -12.79 9.01 -20.32
C ARG A 93 -12.54 10.51 -20.14
N PRO A 94 -11.96 10.94 -19.00
CA PRO A 94 -11.71 12.35 -18.79
C PRO A 94 -10.81 12.88 -19.90
N SER A 95 -11.13 14.08 -20.41
CA SER A 95 -10.30 14.72 -21.44
C SER A 95 -8.83 14.75 -21.02
N ASP A 96 -7.91 14.59 -21.97
CA ASP A 96 -6.47 14.58 -21.66
C ASP A 96 -6.03 15.88 -20.95
N SER A 97 -6.70 17.00 -21.24
CA SER A 97 -6.52 18.26 -20.52
C SER A 97 -6.91 18.17 -19.04
N TYR A 98 -7.96 17.43 -18.68
CA TYR A 98 -8.35 17.20 -17.30
C TYR A 98 -7.36 16.28 -16.61
N ARG A 99 -6.94 15.18 -17.25
CA ARG A 99 -5.92 14.27 -16.72
C ARG A 99 -4.61 14.99 -16.46
N GLY A 100 -4.15 15.82 -17.39
CA GLY A 100 -2.97 16.67 -17.23
C GLY A 100 -3.11 17.65 -16.08
N ARG A 101 -4.28 18.29 -15.91
CA ARG A 101 -4.55 19.17 -14.77
C ARG A 101 -4.56 18.43 -13.43
N VAL A 102 -5.17 17.25 -13.36
CA VAL A 102 -5.16 16.42 -12.14
C VAL A 102 -3.74 15.98 -11.82
N ALA A 103 -2.98 15.49 -12.80
CA ALA A 103 -1.58 15.12 -12.62
C ALA A 103 -0.73 16.31 -12.14
N ALA A 104 -0.90 17.49 -12.75
CA ALA A 104 -0.22 18.71 -12.33
C ALA A 104 -0.61 19.15 -10.91
N MET A 105 -1.90 19.04 -10.55
CA MET A 105 -2.38 19.33 -9.19
C MET A 105 -1.82 18.33 -8.17
N CYS A 106 -1.80 17.03 -8.48
CA CYS A 106 -1.19 16.01 -7.63
C CYS A 106 0.31 16.27 -7.46
N ALA A 107 1.04 16.58 -8.53
CA ALA A 107 2.45 16.93 -8.47
C ALA A 107 2.70 18.19 -7.62
N GLN A 108 1.86 19.22 -7.76
CA GLN A 108 1.96 20.43 -6.96
C GLN A 108 1.63 20.18 -5.48
N MET A 109 0.60 19.38 -5.17
CA MET A 109 0.26 18.99 -3.80
C MET A 109 1.40 18.20 -3.17
N HIS A 110 2.00 17.26 -3.91
CA HIS A 110 3.14 16.49 -3.44
C HIS A 110 4.35 17.37 -3.16
N ALA A 111 4.67 18.31 -4.07
CA ALA A 111 5.77 19.26 -3.88
C ALA A 111 5.56 20.19 -2.67
N ARG A 112 4.33 20.66 -2.44
CA ARG A 112 4.01 21.46 -1.24
C ARG A 112 4.11 20.63 0.04
N ALA A 113 3.62 19.39 0.00
CA ALA A 113 3.68 18.50 1.14
C ALA A 113 5.13 18.15 1.50
N SER A 114 6.00 17.94 0.50
CA SER A 114 7.43 17.73 0.73
C SER A 114 8.11 18.98 1.29
N GLU A 115 7.81 20.17 0.76
CA GLU A 115 8.34 21.44 1.27
C GLU A 115 7.91 21.68 2.72
N MET A 116 6.65 21.42 3.05
CA MET A 116 6.15 21.50 4.43
C MET A 116 6.88 20.49 5.34
N ALA A 117 7.09 19.25 4.89
CA ALA A 117 7.80 18.24 5.66
C ALA A 117 9.28 18.59 5.90
N GLU A 118 9.91 19.27 4.94
CA GLU A 118 11.29 19.77 5.08
C GLU A 118 11.38 20.95 6.06
N SER A 119 10.35 21.79 6.10
CA SER A 119 10.29 22.95 7.00
C SER A 119 10.21 22.58 8.49
N ILE A 120 9.86 21.34 8.84
CA ILE A 120 9.77 20.89 10.23
C ILE A 120 11.18 20.65 10.79
N PRO A 121 11.61 21.37 11.84
CA PRO A 121 12.92 21.17 12.44
C PRO A 121 12.99 19.80 13.13
N GLU A 122 13.86 18.92 12.62
CA GLU A 122 13.99 17.54 13.10
C GLU A 122 14.24 17.43 14.61
N SER A 123 15.01 18.37 15.16
CA SER A 123 15.39 18.37 16.57
C SER A 123 14.18 18.55 17.49
N ARG A 124 13.24 19.44 17.14
CA ARG A 124 12.04 19.69 17.97
C ARG A 124 11.05 18.54 17.86
N TRP A 125 10.95 17.94 16.67
CA TRP A 125 10.05 16.82 16.44
C TRP A 125 10.52 15.53 17.13
N ALA A 126 11.83 15.28 17.18
CA ALA A 126 12.38 14.16 17.95
C ALA A 126 12.00 14.24 19.44
N VAL A 127 12.14 15.42 20.06
CA VAL A 127 11.77 15.62 21.47
C VAL A 127 10.28 15.36 21.69
N PHE A 128 9.42 15.86 20.79
CA PHE A 128 7.98 15.61 20.87
C PHE A 128 7.64 14.11 20.82
N ARG A 129 8.28 13.34 19.92
CA ARG A 129 8.08 11.90 19.80
C ARG A 129 8.45 11.14 21.06
N TYR A 130 9.63 11.42 21.63
CA TYR A 130 10.05 10.76 22.86
C TYR A 130 9.15 11.13 24.04
N ALA A 131 8.74 12.40 24.15
CA ALA A 131 7.80 12.83 25.19
C ALA A 131 6.45 12.11 25.06
N LEU A 132 5.90 12.04 23.84
CA LEU A 132 4.62 11.38 23.60
C LEU A 132 4.69 9.86 23.84
N GLY A 133 5.75 9.21 23.35
CA GLY A 133 6.00 7.80 23.61
C GLY A 133 6.15 7.51 25.11
N PHE A 134 6.87 8.38 25.84
CA PHE A 134 6.99 8.27 27.29
C PHE A 134 5.65 8.42 28.00
N VAL A 135 4.82 9.40 27.62
CA VAL A 135 3.47 9.60 28.17
C VAL A 135 2.57 8.39 27.87
N ALA A 136 2.62 7.85 26.65
CA ALA A 136 1.84 6.68 26.25
C ALA A 136 2.22 5.44 27.06
N VAL A 137 3.52 5.14 27.18
CA VAL A 137 4.02 4.01 27.97
C VAL A 137 3.69 4.21 29.45
N SER A 138 3.90 5.41 29.99
CA SER A 138 3.58 5.71 31.39
C SER A 138 2.09 5.53 31.67
N THR A 139 1.22 6.01 30.78
CA THR A 139 -0.24 5.86 30.90
C THR A 139 -0.63 4.39 30.86
N PHE A 140 -0.09 3.63 29.89
CA PHE A 140 -0.33 2.20 29.78
C PHE A 140 0.13 1.43 31.03
N VAL A 141 1.30 1.76 31.58
CA VAL A 141 1.85 1.15 32.79
C VAL A 141 1.03 1.51 34.03
N LEU A 142 0.61 2.77 34.18
CA LEU A 142 -0.25 3.19 35.29
C LEU A 142 -1.62 2.52 35.24
N ILE A 143 -2.19 2.37 34.05
CA ILE A 143 -3.42 1.63 33.82
C ILE A 143 -3.23 0.16 34.18
N TRP A 144 -2.14 -0.46 33.71
CA TRP A 144 -1.83 -1.87 33.99
C TRP A 144 -1.63 -2.13 35.50
N MET A 145 -0.90 -1.24 36.19
CA MET A 145 -0.63 -1.37 37.62
C MET A 145 -1.85 -0.98 38.48
N GLY A 146 -2.55 0.10 38.13
CA GLY A 146 -3.71 0.61 38.86
C GLY A 146 -4.99 -0.21 38.65
N GLY A 147 -5.13 -0.83 37.48
CA GLY A 147 -6.15 -1.86 37.19
C GLY A 147 -5.73 -3.26 37.64
N GLY A 148 -4.61 -3.39 38.36
CA GLY A 148 -4.06 -4.65 38.83
C GLY A 148 -4.95 -5.31 39.89
N ARG A 149 -5.89 -6.14 39.42
CA ARG A 149 -6.65 -7.18 40.14
C ARG A 149 -7.59 -6.77 41.26
N SER A 150 -7.25 -5.84 42.16
CA SER A 150 -7.99 -5.71 43.42
C SER A 150 -9.31 -4.94 43.32
N THR A 151 -9.40 -3.94 42.43
CA THR A 151 -10.63 -3.14 42.27
C THR A 151 -11.65 -3.76 41.32
N TRP A 152 -11.18 -4.49 40.30
CA TRP A 152 -12.06 -5.14 39.31
C TRP A 152 -12.87 -6.30 39.87
N GLN A 153 -12.31 -6.99 40.88
CA GLN A 153 -12.94 -8.19 41.42
C GLN A 153 -14.15 -7.89 42.32
N GLU A 154 -14.18 -6.71 42.96
CA GLU A 154 -15.32 -6.31 43.81
C GLU A 154 -16.45 -5.65 43.01
N GLN A 155 -16.14 -5.00 41.86
CA GLN A 155 -17.13 -4.17 41.17
C GLN A 155 -18.01 -4.94 40.15
N TRP A 156 -17.59 -6.13 39.69
CA TRP A 156 -18.30 -6.87 38.63
C TRP A 156 -18.40 -8.39 38.91
N PRO A 157 -19.30 -8.83 39.80
CA PRO A 157 -19.58 -10.25 39.99
C PRO A 157 -20.25 -10.83 38.73
N GLY A 158 -19.50 -11.58 37.93
CA GLY A 158 -19.94 -12.14 36.64
C GLY A 158 -18.94 -11.99 35.49
N LEU A 159 -17.83 -11.28 35.70
CA LEU A 159 -16.82 -11.00 34.68
C LEU A 159 -16.07 -12.24 34.18
N GLU A 160 -16.20 -13.41 34.81
CA GLU A 160 -15.44 -14.61 34.39
C GLU A 160 -15.79 -15.08 32.97
N ILE A 161 -17.07 -14.99 32.58
CA ILE A 161 -17.54 -15.33 31.22
C ILE A 161 -17.04 -14.27 30.22
N PHE A 162 -17.10 -13.00 30.61
CA PHE A 162 -16.69 -11.89 29.76
C PHE A 162 -15.17 -11.84 29.56
N LEU A 163 -14.38 -12.17 30.59
CA LEU A 163 -12.92 -12.26 30.53
C LEU A 163 -12.46 -13.35 29.56
N GLN A 164 -13.23 -14.42 29.37
CA GLN A 164 -12.86 -15.49 28.44
C GLN A 164 -12.96 -15.03 26.98
N GLU A 165 -13.97 -14.21 26.64
CA GLU A 165 -14.14 -13.62 25.31
C GLU A 165 -13.34 -12.32 25.09
N ALA A 166 -13.11 -11.53 26.15
CA ALA A 166 -12.36 -10.28 26.07
C ALA A 166 -10.84 -10.46 26.05
N ARG A 167 -10.33 -11.62 26.48
CA ARG A 167 -8.89 -11.93 26.49
C ARG A 167 -8.22 -11.79 25.11
N PRO A 168 -8.76 -12.32 23.99
CA PRO A 168 -8.16 -12.10 22.68
C PRO A 168 -8.19 -10.62 22.26
N LEU A 169 -9.29 -9.89 22.50
CA LEU A 169 -9.39 -8.47 22.18
C LEU A 169 -8.36 -7.63 22.94
N PHE A 170 -8.10 -7.99 24.19
CA PHE A 170 -7.05 -7.36 24.99
C PHE A 170 -5.66 -7.55 24.35
N TRP A 171 -5.31 -8.79 23.97
CA TRP A 171 -4.03 -9.06 23.31
C TRP A 171 -3.90 -8.37 21.96
N VAL A 172 -4.98 -8.31 21.18
CA VAL A 172 -5.02 -7.54 19.93
C VAL A 172 -4.78 -6.06 20.21
N ASN A 173 -5.41 -5.47 21.22
CA ASN A 173 -5.19 -4.06 21.57
C ASN A 173 -3.74 -3.80 22.01
N VAL A 174 -3.15 -4.68 22.83
CA VAL A 174 -1.74 -4.59 23.22
C VAL A 174 -0.82 -4.70 22.01
N LEU A 175 -1.10 -5.62 21.08
CA LEU A 175 -0.34 -5.74 19.84
C LEU A 175 -0.42 -4.47 19.00
N VAL A 176 -1.62 -3.91 18.81
CA VAL A 176 -1.82 -2.65 18.07
C VAL A 176 -1.09 -1.50 18.75
N PHE A 177 -1.12 -1.44 20.09
CA PHE A 177 -0.40 -0.42 20.86
C PHE A 177 1.12 -0.52 20.67
N VAL A 178 1.68 -1.74 20.77
CA VAL A 178 3.11 -1.99 20.57
C VAL A 178 3.52 -1.65 19.13
N LEU A 179 2.75 -2.08 18.13
CA LEU A 179 2.99 -1.73 16.73
C LEU A 179 2.95 -0.21 16.52
N SER A 180 2.00 0.49 17.15
CA SER A 180 1.88 1.95 17.07
C SER A 180 3.09 2.66 17.70
N LEU A 181 3.60 2.15 18.83
CA LEU A 181 4.84 2.66 19.44
C LEU A 181 6.07 2.39 18.58
N LEU A 182 6.16 1.21 17.95
CA LEU A 182 7.24 0.90 17.03
C LEU A 182 7.22 1.83 15.81
N LEU A 183 6.05 2.07 15.22
CA LEU A 183 5.89 3.06 14.15
C LEU A 183 6.31 4.47 14.59
N LEU A 184 5.95 4.87 15.82
CA LEU A 184 6.28 6.19 16.37
C LEU A 184 7.78 6.37 16.64
N LEU A 185 8.45 5.34 17.16
CA LEU A 185 9.86 5.40 17.56
C LEU A 185 10.80 5.07 16.40
N GLU A 186 10.44 4.11 15.56
CA GLU A 186 11.27 3.55 14.49
C GLU A 186 10.81 3.92 13.08
N GLY A 187 9.93 4.92 12.91
CA GLY A 187 9.44 5.35 11.58
C GLY A 187 10.56 5.60 10.56
N ARG A 188 11.74 6.03 11.01
CA ARG A 188 12.95 6.18 10.16
C ARG A 188 13.51 4.85 9.64
N LEU A 189 13.50 3.79 10.45
CA LEU A 189 13.96 2.47 10.04
C LEU A 189 12.96 1.82 9.08
N LEU A 190 11.67 1.93 9.36
CA LEU A 190 10.62 1.42 8.47
C LEU A 190 10.68 2.08 7.09
N ALA A 191 10.80 3.41 7.01
CA ALA A 191 10.94 4.09 5.73
C ALA A 191 12.20 3.66 4.94
N ARG A 192 13.29 3.34 5.65
CA ARG A 192 14.49 2.75 5.00
C ARG A 192 14.27 1.34 4.49
N ILE A 193 13.56 0.50 5.25
CA ILE A 193 13.24 -0.87 4.84
C ILE A 193 12.29 -0.84 3.64
N GLU A 194 11.29 0.04 3.65
CA GLU A 194 10.34 0.21 2.55
C GLU A 194 11.04 0.67 1.27
N SER A 195 11.83 1.75 1.32
CA SER A 195 12.61 2.22 0.17
C SER A 195 13.57 1.14 -0.36
N TYR A 196 14.17 0.34 0.53
CA TYR A 196 14.99 -0.80 0.13
C TYR A 196 14.18 -1.89 -0.58
N LEU A 197 13.02 -2.29 -0.04
CA LEU A 197 12.15 -3.30 -0.64
C LEU A 197 11.58 -2.84 -1.98
N LEU A 198 11.13 -1.59 -2.08
CA LEU A 198 10.64 -1.00 -3.32
C LEU A 198 11.73 -0.95 -4.38
N SER A 199 12.95 -0.53 -4.03
CA SER A 199 14.07 -0.52 -4.99
C SER A 199 14.40 -1.92 -5.54
N ARG A 200 14.18 -2.96 -4.72
CA ARG A 200 14.35 -4.36 -5.11
C ARG A 200 13.23 -4.86 -6.02
N LEU A 201 12.01 -4.37 -5.82
CA LEU A 201 10.81 -4.81 -6.54
C LEU A 201 10.61 -4.07 -7.87
N SER A 202 10.87 -2.76 -7.91
CA SER A 202 10.48 -1.93 -9.04
C SER A 202 11.53 -1.80 -10.13
N HIS A 203 12.75 -2.31 -9.95
CA HIS A 203 13.93 -2.08 -10.81
C HIS A 203 14.25 -0.60 -11.12
N THR A 204 13.43 0.34 -10.65
CA THR A 204 13.58 1.77 -10.81
C THR A 204 14.44 2.33 -9.68
N LEU A 205 15.19 3.38 -10.02
CA LEU A 205 16.23 3.98 -9.17
C LEU A 205 15.82 4.12 -7.71
N SER A 206 16.73 3.72 -6.83
CA SER A 206 16.64 3.87 -5.37
C SER A 206 16.62 5.36 -5.00
N ALA A 207 15.43 5.96 -4.96
CA ALA A 207 15.26 7.26 -4.34
C ALA A 207 15.37 7.09 -2.82
N PRO A 208 16.09 7.97 -2.10
CA PRO A 208 16.08 7.97 -0.64
C PRO A 208 14.64 8.18 -0.14
N PRO A 209 14.27 7.57 1.01
CA PRO A 209 12.92 7.68 1.55
C PRO A 209 12.56 9.14 1.76
N THR A 210 11.36 9.52 1.33
CA THR A 210 10.91 10.91 1.44
C THR A 210 10.63 11.25 2.90
N ARG A 211 10.88 12.49 3.32
CA ARG A 211 10.50 12.92 4.68
C ARG A 211 9.01 12.75 4.97
N LEU A 212 8.20 12.82 3.93
CA LEU A 212 6.75 12.63 4.00
C LEU A 212 6.38 11.20 4.45
N GLU A 213 7.07 10.17 3.95
CA GLU A 213 6.89 8.78 4.38
C GLU A 213 7.18 8.63 5.88
N ILE A 214 8.28 9.21 6.36
CA ILE A 214 8.66 9.16 7.78
C ILE A 214 7.57 9.81 8.65
N VAL A 215 7.10 11.01 8.27
CA VAL A 215 6.04 11.72 8.99
C VAL A 215 4.72 10.96 8.94
N LEU A 216 4.41 10.29 7.82
CA LEU A 216 3.22 9.47 7.69
C LEU A 216 3.24 8.30 8.68
N PHE A 217 4.33 7.52 8.75
CA PHE A 217 4.46 6.44 9.72
C PHE A 217 4.36 6.94 11.17
N GLU A 218 5.00 8.08 11.46
CA GLU A 218 4.95 8.68 12.79
C GLU A 218 3.54 9.13 13.17
N THR A 219 2.80 9.79 12.26
CA THR A 219 1.42 10.22 12.51
C THR A 219 0.46 9.05 12.66
N VAL A 220 0.61 7.99 11.87
CA VAL A 220 -0.13 6.73 12.04
C VAL A 220 0.16 6.11 13.41
N GLY A 221 1.42 6.10 13.85
CA GLY A 221 1.80 5.65 15.19
C GLY A 221 1.13 6.47 16.31
N VAL A 222 1.10 7.80 16.19
CA VAL A 222 0.39 8.67 17.15
C VAL A 222 -1.11 8.34 17.21
N LEU A 223 -1.76 8.22 16.05
CA LEU A 223 -3.18 7.92 15.97
C LEU A 223 -3.51 6.55 16.55
N GLY A 224 -2.66 5.54 16.28
CA GLY A 224 -2.82 4.20 16.84
C GLY A 224 -2.70 4.17 18.36
N VAL A 225 -1.71 4.87 18.93
CA VAL A 225 -1.57 5.04 20.39
C VAL A 225 -2.83 5.70 20.97
N PHE A 226 -3.32 6.78 20.36
CA PHE A 226 -4.51 7.48 20.82
C PHE A 226 -5.77 6.59 20.77
N ALA A 227 -5.96 5.85 19.68
CA ALA A 227 -7.07 4.92 19.54
C ALA A 227 -7.05 3.81 20.60
N CYS A 228 -5.88 3.25 20.90
CA CYS A 228 -5.72 2.27 21.99
C CYS A 228 -6.06 2.85 23.36
N LEU A 229 -5.61 4.08 23.65
CA LEU A 229 -5.92 4.75 24.92
C LEU A 229 -7.43 5.04 25.05
N VAL A 230 -8.09 5.50 23.98
CA VAL A 230 -9.54 5.74 23.96
C VAL A 230 -10.31 4.43 24.13
N PHE A 231 -9.95 3.38 23.39
CA PHE A 231 -10.57 2.07 23.53
C PHE A 231 -10.44 1.55 24.96
N HIS A 232 -9.25 1.68 25.56
CA HIS A 232 -9.01 1.26 26.93
C HIS A 232 -9.83 2.10 27.92
N TYR A 233 -9.88 3.41 27.75
CA TYR A 233 -10.71 4.28 28.59
C TYR A 233 -12.18 3.88 28.53
N LEU A 234 -12.73 3.69 27.32
CA LEU A 234 -14.11 3.27 27.12
C LEU A 234 -14.40 1.91 27.78
N PHE A 235 -13.49 0.94 27.62
CA PHE A 235 -13.61 -0.37 28.23
C PHE A 235 -13.55 -0.31 29.76
N VAL A 236 -12.76 0.62 30.32
CA VAL A 236 -12.64 0.78 31.77
C VAL A 236 -13.88 1.46 32.38
N THR A 237 -14.50 2.38 31.65
CA THR A 237 -15.66 3.15 32.12
C THR A 237 -17.01 2.47 31.90
N ALA A 238 -17.08 1.49 31.00
CA ALA A 238 -18.30 0.74 30.68
C ALA A 238 -18.54 -0.37 31.72
#